data_AF-A0A2H5DZ97-F1
#
_entry.id   AF-A0A2H5DZ97-F1
#
_cell.length_a   1.000
_cell.length_b   1.000
_cell.length_c   1.000
_cell.angle_alpha   90.00
_cell.angle_beta   90.00
_cell.angle_gamma   90.00
#
_symmetry.space_group_name_H-M   'P 1'
#
loop_
_entity.id
_entity.type
_entity.pdbx_description
1 polymer ?
#
loop_
_entity_poly.entity_id
_entity_poly.type
_entity_poly.pdbx_seq_one_letter_code
_entity_poly.pdbx_strand_id
1 'polypeptide(L)'
;MSVPQIGTYVSADKNFSFKITSANASNGVIAGVYQANYSPIGSFKAEGEIGHYGWVFSKAQGKDGVAPFNLSFGGSQRPDGRAYNIVDSWNGAYLTNNTLLVEGSRAFVNSDGTVQVGSLGTQIFTLS
;
A
#
# COMPACT_ATOMS: atom_id res chain seq x y z
N MET A 1 4.80 -17.73 -11.20
CA MET A 1 5.39 -16.52 -10.60
C MET A 1 4.74 -16.32 -9.24
N SER A 2 5.49 -15.92 -8.21
CA SER A 2 4.99 -15.69 -6.86
C SER A 2 4.33 -14.32 -6.79
N VAL A 3 3.18 -14.23 -6.15
CA VAL A 3 2.50 -12.97 -5.85
C VAL A 3 2.56 -12.72 -4.33
N PRO A 4 2.29 -11.50 -3.85
CA PRO A 4 2.09 -11.29 -2.42
C PRO A 4 1.07 -12.27 -1.85
N GLN A 5 1.31 -12.81 -0.65
CA GLN A 5 0.31 -13.67 -0.02
C GLN A 5 -0.98 -12.89 0.21
N ILE A 6 -2.11 -13.52 -0.08
CA ILE A 6 -3.45 -12.99 0.22
C ILE A 6 -3.61 -12.93 1.75
N GLY A 7 -4.17 -11.83 2.24
CA GLY A 7 -4.42 -11.61 3.66
C GLY A 7 -4.24 -10.15 4.06
N THR A 8 -4.21 -9.88 5.36
CA THR A 8 -4.13 -8.52 5.89
C THR A 8 -2.74 -8.24 6.43
N TYR A 9 -2.03 -7.33 5.78
CA TYR A 9 -0.75 -6.82 6.24
C TYR A 9 -1.00 -5.61 7.12
N VAL A 10 -0.45 -5.60 8.33
CA VAL A 10 -0.68 -4.53 9.32
C VAL A 10 0.67 -3.92 9.71
N SER A 11 0.74 -2.59 9.77
CA SER A 11 1.93 -1.89 10.25
C SER A 11 2.15 -2.14 11.74
N ALA A 12 3.39 -2.05 12.22
CA ALA A 12 3.71 -2.30 13.63
C ALA A 12 2.94 -1.39 14.61
N ASP A 13 2.69 -0.14 14.21
CA ASP A 13 1.92 0.85 14.97
C ASP A 13 0.39 0.68 14.84
N LYS A 14 -0.07 -0.27 14.01
CA LYS A 14 -1.47 -0.55 13.70
C LYS A 14 -2.23 0.63 13.10
N ASN A 15 -1.53 1.64 12.59
CA ASN A 15 -2.16 2.79 11.96
C ASN A 15 -2.54 2.53 10.50
N PHE A 16 -1.94 1.53 9.86
CA PHE A 16 -2.12 1.24 8.45
C PHE A 16 -2.31 -0.25 8.20
N SER A 17 -3.12 -0.60 7.21
CA SER A 17 -3.23 -1.97 6.75
C SER A 17 -3.52 -2.08 5.25
N PHE A 18 -3.01 -3.14 4.65
CA PHE A 18 -3.32 -3.58 3.29
C PHE A 18 -3.95 -4.96 3.35
N LYS A 19 -5.25 -5.07 3.08
CA LYS A 19 -5.91 -6.35 2.87
C LYS A 19 -5.83 -6.70 1.39
N ILE A 20 -4.96 -7.62 1.03
CA ILE A 20 -4.85 -8.14 -0.33
C ILE A 20 -5.94 -9.19 -0.52
N THR A 21 -6.84 -8.98 -1.47
CA THR A 21 -7.89 -9.95 -1.83
C THR A 21 -7.55 -10.71 -3.11
N SER A 22 -6.80 -10.09 -4.02
CA SER A 22 -6.21 -10.76 -5.17
C SER A 22 -4.96 -10.04 -5.67
N ALA A 23 -4.09 -10.78 -6.35
CA ALA A 23 -2.91 -10.26 -7.01
C ALA A 23 -2.73 -10.98 -8.35
N ASN A 24 -2.70 -10.23 -9.45
CA ASN A 24 -2.68 -10.78 -10.80
C ASN A 24 -1.26 -10.83 -11.35
N ALA A 25 -0.78 -12.04 -11.61
CA ALA A 25 0.56 -12.31 -12.10
C ALA A 25 0.85 -11.79 -13.52
N SER A 26 -0.18 -11.54 -14.33
CA SER A 26 0.03 -11.11 -15.72
C SER A 26 0.26 -9.61 -15.88
N ASN A 27 -0.21 -8.81 -14.93
CA ASN A 27 -0.15 -7.34 -15.02
C ASN A 27 0.33 -6.65 -13.74
N GLY A 28 0.68 -7.41 -12.70
CA GLY A 28 1.21 -6.87 -11.45
C GLY A 28 0.16 -6.16 -10.58
N VAL A 29 -1.13 -6.18 -10.94
CA VAL A 29 -2.19 -5.46 -10.21
C VAL A 29 -2.53 -6.17 -8.90
N ILE A 30 -2.69 -5.41 -7.83
CA ILE A 30 -3.16 -5.85 -6.52
C ILE A 30 -4.53 -5.23 -6.24
N ALA A 31 -5.54 -6.08 -6.02
CA ALA A 31 -6.83 -5.65 -5.53
C ALA A 31 -6.98 -5.96 -4.04
N GLY A 32 -7.73 -5.10 -3.34
CA GLY A 32 -7.81 -5.18 -1.90
C GLY A 32 -8.50 -3.99 -1.24
N VAL A 33 -8.19 -3.84 0.05
CA VAL A 33 -8.59 -2.72 0.89
C VAL A 33 -7.35 -2.09 1.51
N TYR A 34 -7.15 -0.80 1.28
CA TYR A 34 -6.26 0.02 2.07
C TYR A 34 -7.04 0.68 3.21
N GLN A 35 -6.46 0.73 4.40
CA GLN A 35 -7.02 1.45 5.53
C GLN A 35 -5.94 2.22 6.27
N ALA A 36 -6.24 3.48 6.57
CA ALA A 36 -5.50 4.32 7.50
C ALA A 36 -6.40 4.65 8.70
N ASN A 37 -5.94 4.37 9.92
CA ASN A 37 -6.68 4.62 11.15
C ASN A 37 -6.50 6.06 11.67
N TYR A 38 -5.46 6.75 11.21
CA TYR A 38 -5.16 8.13 11.58
C TYR A 38 -4.85 8.99 10.36
N SER A 39 -5.56 10.11 10.23
CA SER A 39 -5.34 11.15 9.22
C SER A 39 -6.01 12.47 9.62
N PRO A 40 -5.78 13.58 8.89
CA PRO A 40 -6.50 14.83 9.11
C PRO A 40 -8.03 14.74 9.07
N ILE A 41 -8.58 13.67 8.46
CA ILE A 41 -10.02 13.40 8.36
C ILE A 41 -10.47 12.25 9.28
N GLY A 42 -9.61 11.79 10.20
CA GLY A 42 -9.81 10.56 10.96
C GLY A 42 -9.46 9.32 10.16
N SER A 43 -10.11 8.20 10.43
CA SER A 43 -9.87 6.95 9.70
C SER A 43 -10.47 7.00 8.30
N PHE A 44 -9.79 6.43 7.32
CA PHE A 44 -10.36 6.21 6.00
C PHE A 44 -9.93 4.89 5.37
N LYS A 45 -10.69 4.47 4.36
CA LYS A 45 -10.41 3.29 3.56
C LYS A 45 -10.59 3.54 2.07
N ALA A 46 -9.85 2.78 1.26
CA ALA A 46 -10.00 2.71 -0.19
C ALA A 46 -10.09 1.23 -0.59
N GLU A 47 -10.97 0.91 -1.55
CA GLU A 47 -11.23 -0.46 -2.00
C GLU A 47 -11.11 -0.54 -3.53
N GLY A 48 -10.72 -1.71 -4.03
CA GLY A 48 -10.54 -1.96 -5.47
C GLY A 48 -9.08 -2.21 -5.79
N GLU A 49 -8.58 -1.59 -6.85
CA GLU A 49 -7.16 -1.61 -7.19
C GLU A 49 -6.39 -0.70 -6.22
N ILE A 50 -5.60 -1.30 -5.34
CA ILE A 50 -4.92 -0.58 -4.25
C ILE A 50 -3.40 -0.62 -4.40
N GLY A 51 -2.86 -1.25 -5.43
CA GLY A 51 -1.41 -1.41 -5.55
C GLY A 51 -0.96 -2.16 -6.79
N HIS A 52 0.36 -2.17 -6.97
CA HIS A 52 1.04 -2.87 -8.04
C HIS A 52 2.29 -3.57 -7.52
N TYR A 53 2.82 -4.53 -8.28
CA TYR A 53 4.11 -5.14 -8.03
C TYR A 53 4.80 -5.55 -9.34
N GLY A 54 6.11 -5.76 -9.28
CA GLY A 54 6.91 -6.22 -10.41
C GLY A 54 8.09 -7.05 -9.94
N TRP A 55 8.47 -8.07 -10.72
CA TRP A 55 9.59 -8.94 -10.38
C TRP A 55 10.85 -8.59 -11.12
N VAL A 56 11.94 -9.17 -10.63
CA VAL A 56 13.21 -9.28 -11.34
C VAL A 56 13.67 -10.73 -11.30
N PHE A 57 14.55 -11.11 -12.23
CA PHE A 57 15.23 -12.39 -12.14
C PHE A 57 16.09 -12.46 -10.86
N SER A 58 15.81 -13.43 -10.01
CA SER A 58 16.54 -13.65 -8.77
C SER A 58 17.78 -14.51 -9.03
N LYS A 59 18.97 -13.89 -9.05
CA LYS A 59 20.23 -14.63 -9.17
C LYS A 59 20.44 -15.62 -8.02
N ALA A 60 20.07 -15.24 -6.80
CA ALA A 60 20.22 -16.08 -5.61
C ALA A 60 19.37 -17.36 -5.67
N GLN A 61 18.24 -17.32 -6.37
CA GLN A 61 17.34 -18.47 -6.53
C GLN A 61 17.37 -19.10 -7.93
N GLY A 62 18.13 -18.51 -8.86
CA GLY A 62 18.25 -18.97 -10.25
C GLY A 62 16.95 -18.94 -11.06
N LYS A 63 15.97 -18.10 -10.70
CA LYS A 63 14.66 -18.04 -11.39
C LYS A 63 14.00 -16.66 -11.31
N ASP A 64 13.10 -16.40 -12.26
CA ASP A 64 12.24 -15.22 -12.31
C ASP A 64 10.94 -15.41 -11.52
N GLY A 65 10.26 -14.30 -11.22
CA GLY A 65 8.94 -14.31 -10.60
C GLY A 65 8.97 -14.86 -9.18
N VAL A 66 9.96 -14.47 -8.38
CA VAL A 66 10.08 -14.85 -6.96
C VAL A 66 10.42 -13.65 -6.09
N ALA A 67 10.05 -13.70 -4.81
CA ALA A 67 10.47 -12.71 -3.81
C ALA A 67 12.01 -12.69 -3.66
N PRO A 68 12.62 -11.52 -3.34
CA PRO A 68 11.97 -10.23 -3.14
C PRO A 68 11.59 -9.54 -4.45
N PHE A 69 10.59 -8.67 -4.40
CA PHE A 69 10.12 -7.92 -5.57
C PHE A 69 9.55 -6.56 -5.16
N ASN A 70 9.53 -5.58 -6.06
CA ASN A 70 9.03 -4.25 -5.73
C ASN A 70 7.50 -4.25 -5.71
N LEU A 71 6.93 -3.41 -4.87
CA LEU A 71 5.50 -3.17 -4.82
C LEU A 71 5.18 -1.74 -4.40
N SER A 72 3.96 -1.34 -4.72
CA SER A 72 3.36 -0.11 -4.26
C SER A 72 1.95 -0.37 -3.78
N PHE A 73 1.50 0.45 -2.83
CA PHE A 73 0.12 0.50 -2.40
C PHE A 73 -0.34 1.96 -2.32
N GLY A 74 -1.64 2.17 -2.26
CA GLY A 74 -2.18 3.50 -2.02
C GLY A 74 -3.67 3.47 -1.78
N GLY A 75 -4.17 4.63 -1.38
CA GLY A 75 -5.60 4.86 -1.28
C GLY A 75 -5.88 6.35 -1.30
N SER A 76 -6.99 6.72 -1.90
CA SER A 76 -7.45 8.09 -1.96
C SER A 76 -8.92 8.18 -1.60
N GLN A 77 -9.30 9.27 -0.93
CA GLN A 77 -10.70 9.58 -0.69
C GLN A 77 -10.99 11.03 -1.04
N ARG A 78 -12.07 11.22 -1.78
CA ARG A 78 -12.70 12.52 -2.02
C ARG A 78 -14.20 12.37 -1.81
N PRO A 79 -14.78 12.94 -0.74
CA PRO A 79 -16.21 12.82 -0.49
C PRO A 79 -17.00 13.60 -1.54
N ASP A 80 -18.30 13.30 -1.61
CA ASP A 80 -19.26 14.12 -2.32
C ASP A 80 -19.25 15.57 -1.80
N GLY A 81 -19.51 16.53 -2.67
CA GLY A 81 -19.32 17.95 -2.36
C GLY A 81 -17.87 18.42 -2.32
N ARG A 82 -16.89 17.52 -2.45
CA ARG A 82 -15.45 17.83 -2.63
C ARG A 82 -14.86 18.71 -1.52
N ALA A 83 -15.32 18.52 -0.28
CA ALA A 83 -14.82 19.25 0.89
C ALA A 83 -13.31 19.02 1.16
N TYR A 84 -12.77 17.88 0.72
CA TYR A 84 -11.34 17.59 0.77
C TYR A 84 -10.92 16.58 -0.29
N ASN A 85 -9.61 16.38 -0.43
CA ASN A 85 -9.02 15.24 -1.09
C ASN A 85 -7.81 14.76 -0.28
N ILE A 86 -7.73 13.45 -0.03
CA ILE A 86 -6.61 12.80 0.66
C ILE A 86 -6.07 11.68 -0.22
N VAL A 87 -4.75 11.57 -0.28
CA VAL A 87 -4.06 10.53 -1.04
C VAL A 87 -2.89 10.02 -0.20
N ASP A 88 -2.86 8.72 0.04
CA ASP A 88 -1.72 8.01 0.58
C ASP A 88 -1.06 7.18 -0.53
N SER A 89 0.27 7.17 -0.53
CA SER A 89 1.08 6.39 -1.46
C SER A 89 2.19 5.69 -0.69
N TRP A 90 2.36 4.41 -0.95
CA TRP A 90 3.34 3.54 -0.33
C TRP A 90 4.17 2.87 -1.41
N ASN A 91 5.49 2.86 -1.25
CA ASN A 91 6.40 2.20 -2.19
C ASN A 91 7.45 1.41 -1.43
N GLY A 92 7.80 0.23 -1.93
CA GLY A 92 8.81 -0.61 -1.30
C GLY A 92 8.92 -1.99 -1.89
N ALA A 93 9.11 -3.00 -1.04
CA ALA A 93 9.37 -4.37 -1.46
C ALA A 93 8.62 -5.41 -0.63
N TYR A 94 8.23 -6.49 -1.31
CA TYR A 94 7.84 -7.75 -0.69
C TYR A 94 9.10 -8.57 -0.40
N LEU A 95 9.22 -9.09 0.82
CA LEU A 95 10.40 -9.83 1.27
C LEU A 95 10.14 -11.35 1.30
N THR A 96 11.21 -12.13 1.36
CA THR A 96 11.16 -13.61 1.32
C THR A 96 10.47 -14.25 2.53
N ASN A 97 10.29 -13.50 3.61
CA ASN A 97 9.58 -13.89 4.84
C ASN A 97 8.11 -13.43 4.86
N ASN A 98 7.54 -13.04 3.73
CA ASN A 98 6.17 -12.53 3.60
C ASN A 98 5.89 -11.25 4.41
N THR A 99 6.90 -10.42 4.65
CA THR A 99 6.71 -9.06 5.17
C THR A 99 6.88 -8.03 4.06
N LEU A 100 6.26 -6.86 4.24
CA LEU A 100 6.44 -5.71 3.38
C LEU A 100 7.35 -4.70 4.09
N LEU A 101 8.33 -4.17 3.38
CA LEU A 101 9.09 -2.99 3.82
C LEU A 101 8.76 -1.85 2.87
N VAL A 102 8.04 -0.84 3.35
CA VAL A 102 7.52 0.26 2.52
C VAL A 102 7.70 1.61 3.18
N GLU A 103 7.96 2.64 2.38
CA GLU A 103 7.92 4.06 2.77
C GLU A 103 6.60 4.66 2.29
N GLY A 104 5.93 5.41 3.16
CA GLY A 104 4.66 6.07 2.84
C GLY A 104 4.78 7.58 2.74
N SER A 105 3.89 8.19 1.96
CA SER A 105 3.64 9.62 1.95
C SER A 105 2.14 9.90 1.89
N ARG A 106 1.76 11.09 2.35
CA ARG A 106 0.40 11.60 2.33
C ARG A 106 0.35 12.99 1.74
N ALA A 107 -0.64 13.22 0.88
CA ALA A 107 -1.08 14.54 0.46
C ALA A 107 -2.54 14.74 0.88
N PHE A 108 -2.83 15.90 1.47
CA PHE A 108 -4.16 16.31 1.88
C PHE A 108 -4.40 17.76 1.50
N VAL A 109 -5.57 18.03 0.92
CA VAL A 109 -6.07 19.38 0.62
C VAL A 109 -7.54 19.48 1.03
N ASN A 110 -7.97 20.61 1.59
CA ASN A 110 -9.39 20.86 1.90
C ASN A 110 -9.92 22.16 1.27
N SER A 111 -11.25 22.33 1.31
CA SER A 111 -11.95 23.50 0.76
C SER A 111 -11.60 24.81 1.46
N ASP A 112 -11.07 24.75 2.69
CA ASP A 112 -10.65 25.91 3.46
C ASP A 112 -9.23 26.38 3.10
N GLY A 113 -8.58 25.72 2.13
CA GLY A 113 -7.23 26.04 1.67
C GLY A 113 -6.11 25.42 2.49
N THR A 114 -6.42 24.51 3.43
CA THR A 114 -5.39 23.73 4.14
C THR A 114 -4.72 22.77 3.17
N VAL A 115 -3.39 22.79 3.15
CA VAL A 115 -2.55 21.86 2.38
C VAL A 115 -1.57 21.21 3.34
N GLN A 116 -1.53 19.88 3.35
CA GLN A 116 -0.57 19.11 4.14
C GLN A 116 0.07 18.04 3.25
N VAL A 117 1.40 18.01 3.21
CA VAL A 117 2.18 16.97 2.54
C VAL A 117 3.22 16.48 3.53
N GLY A 118 3.35 15.17 3.70
CA GLY A 118 4.29 14.60 4.66
C GLY A 118 4.62 13.14 4.40
N SER A 119 5.73 12.69 5.00
CA SER A 119 6.07 11.28 5.09
C SER A 119 5.20 10.58 6.15
N LEU A 120 4.82 9.33 5.88
CA LEU A 120 4.21 8.39 6.83
C LEU A 120 5.26 7.44 7.42
N GLY A 121 6.52 7.63 7.05
CA GLY A 121 7.69 6.89 7.49
C GLY A 121 7.90 5.55 6.78
N THR A 122 9.04 4.93 7.10
CA THR A 122 9.37 3.57 6.67
C THR A 122 8.76 2.60 7.67
N GLN A 123 7.95 1.68 7.18
CA GLN A 123 7.18 0.74 8.00
C GLN A 123 7.41 -0.69 7.52
N ILE A 124 7.43 -1.59 8.49
CA ILE A 124 7.32 -3.03 8.24
C ILE A 124 5.86 -3.41 8.45
N PHE A 125 5.28 -4.08 7.46
CA PHE A 125 3.97 -4.68 7.56
C PHE A 125 4.08 -6.20 7.62
N THR A 126 3.39 -6.79 8.58
CA THR A 126 3.35 -8.25 8.80
C THR A 126 1.97 -8.78 8.51
N LEU A 127 1.90 -9.96 7.91
CA LEU A 127 0.65 -10.68 7.70
C LEU A 127 0.02 -11.07 9.04
N SER A 128 -1.26 -10.74 9.24
CA SER A 128 -2.08 -11.07 10.41
C SER A 128 -3.12 -12.13 10.10
#